data_AF-A0A8J7WJX4-F1
#
_entry.id   AF-A0A8J7WJX4-F1
#
_cell.length_a   1.000
_cell.length_b   1.000
_cell.length_c   1.000
_cell.angle_alpha   90.00
_cell.angle_beta   90.00
_cell.angle_gamma   90.00
#
_symmetry.space_group_name_H-M   'P 1'
#
loop_
_entity.id
_entity.type
_entity.pdbx_description
1 polymer ?
#
loop_
_entity_poly.entity_id
_entity_poly.type
_entity_poly.pdbx_seq_one_letter_code
_entity_poly.pdbx_strand_id
1 'polypeptide(L)'
;MDPPGTVPIFLALTSGRSKRDRRRLAQQAALVSLVVISCFAAFGQQILKYLGITVPALEGSGGLLLLLIALELLTGRADEPSGTADVNVAMVPLGTPLLAGPGAIVAVILFVQRIHSAGDFVAVAAAILLTHLVIWLTMRFSVHIIRVIKDSGVTLVTRIAGLLLAAIAVQMIAESAIAFAKVA
;
A
#
# COMPACT_ATOMS: atom_id res chain seq x y z
N MET A 1 -7.99 -2.21 2.17
CA MET A 1 -7.29 -1.06 1.58
C MET A 1 -8.18 0.17 1.77
N ASP A 2 -7.59 1.35 2.04
CA ASP A 2 -8.32 2.60 2.28
C ASP A 2 -7.94 3.67 1.23
N PRO A 3 -8.64 3.72 0.08
CA PRO A 3 -8.25 4.61 -1.02
C PRO A 3 -8.19 6.10 -0.63
N PRO A 4 -9.19 6.67 0.09
CA PRO A 4 -9.11 8.03 0.61
C PRO A 4 -7.91 8.28 1.53
N GLY A 5 -7.67 7.39 2.50
CA GLY A 5 -6.53 7.52 3.43
C GLY A 5 -5.16 7.41 2.75
N THR A 6 -5.10 6.78 1.56
CA THR A 6 -3.87 6.66 0.77
C THR A 6 -3.54 7.95 0.00
N VAL A 7 -4.50 8.87 -0.17
CA VAL A 7 -4.32 10.08 -0.98
C VAL A 7 -3.19 10.97 -0.47
N PRO A 8 -3.14 11.40 0.80
CA PRO A 8 -2.06 12.26 1.30
C PRO A 8 -0.67 11.66 1.07
N ILE A 9 -0.54 10.34 1.25
CA ILE A 9 0.71 9.59 1.08
C ILE A 9 1.13 9.55 -0.40
N PHE A 10 0.18 9.30 -1.32
CA PHE A 10 0.46 9.37 -2.75
C PHE A 10 0.87 10.78 -3.21
N LEU A 11 0.23 11.82 -2.70
CA LEU A 11 0.57 13.20 -3.03
C LEU A 11 1.97 13.56 -2.52
N ALA A 12 2.34 13.09 -1.33
CA ALA A 12 3.66 13.27 -0.74
C ALA A 12 4.74 12.53 -1.55
N LEU A 13 4.55 11.25 -1.83
CA LEU A 13 5.48 10.39 -2.57
C LEU A 13 5.64 10.77 -4.05
N THR A 14 4.72 11.58 -4.57
CA THR A 14 4.79 12.09 -5.93
C THR A 14 4.99 13.60 -5.98
N SER A 15 5.41 14.23 -4.88
CA SER A 15 5.86 15.62 -4.85
C SER A 15 6.95 15.86 -5.93
N GLY A 16 7.01 17.07 -6.48
CA GLY A 16 7.98 17.41 -7.55
C GLY A 16 7.77 16.76 -8.93
N ARG A 17 6.89 15.76 -9.08
CA ARG A 17 6.64 15.07 -10.36
C ARG A 17 5.58 15.79 -11.21
N SER A 18 5.68 15.67 -12.54
CA SER A 18 4.70 16.24 -13.46
C SER A 18 3.32 15.60 -13.29
N LYS A 19 2.24 16.31 -13.66
CA LYS A 19 0.86 15.75 -13.63
C LYS A 19 0.73 14.47 -14.45
N ARG A 20 1.46 14.37 -15.57
CA ARG A 20 1.45 13.19 -16.45
C ARG A 20 2.11 12.00 -15.76
N ASP A 21 3.24 12.23 -15.09
CA ASP A 21 3.96 11.18 -14.38
C ASP A 21 3.19 10.71 -13.15
N ARG A 22 2.56 11.62 -12.41
CA ARG A 22 1.66 11.25 -11.30
C ARG A 22 0.55 10.32 -11.73
N ARG A 23 -0.11 10.61 -12.86
CA ARG A 23 -1.18 9.76 -13.38
C ARG A 23 -0.68 8.38 -13.81
N ARG A 24 0.54 8.32 -14.37
CA ARG A 24 1.21 7.05 -14.69
C ARG A 24 1.56 6.27 -13.43
N LEU A 25 2.12 6.92 -12.41
CA LEU A 25 2.45 6.30 -11.12
C LEU A 25 1.18 5.78 -10.41
N ALA A 26 0.08 6.52 -10.42
CA ALA A 26 -1.21 6.06 -9.90
C ALA A 26 -1.71 4.80 -10.61
N GLN A 27 -1.61 4.76 -11.94
CA GLN A 27 -1.95 3.57 -12.74
C GLN A 27 -1.04 2.38 -12.42
N GLN A 28 0.27 2.61 -12.36
CA GLN A 28 1.25 1.58 -12.04
C GLN A 28 1.02 1.03 -10.62
N ALA A 29 0.79 1.88 -9.63
CA ALA A 29 0.56 1.45 -8.25
C ALA A 29 -0.70 0.61 -8.11
N ALA A 30 -1.80 1.04 -8.73
CA ALA A 30 -3.03 0.27 -8.76
C ALA A 30 -2.85 -1.09 -9.46
N LEU A 31 -2.09 -1.13 -10.57
CA LEU A 31 -1.81 -2.37 -11.30
C LEU A 31 -0.90 -3.31 -10.50
N VAL A 32 0.18 -2.79 -9.89
CA VAL A 32 1.06 -3.57 -9.02
C VAL A 32 0.26 -4.17 -7.87
N SER A 33 -0.56 -3.35 -7.22
CA SER A 33 -1.44 -3.81 -6.14
C SER A 33 -2.38 -4.92 -6.62
N LEU A 34 -3.00 -4.74 -7.79
CA LEU A 34 -3.91 -5.74 -8.37
C LEU A 34 -3.20 -7.07 -8.63
N VAL A 35 -2.02 -7.02 -9.23
CA VAL A 35 -1.21 -8.20 -9.52
C VAL A 35 -0.82 -8.90 -8.22
N VAL A 36 -0.30 -8.16 -7.24
CA VAL A 36 0.12 -8.74 -5.96
C VAL A 36 -1.05 -9.38 -5.22
N ILE A 37 -2.18 -8.67 -5.09
CA ILE A 37 -3.38 -9.24 -4.45
C ILE A 37 -3.89 -10.47 -5.20
N SER A 38 -3.90 -10.44 -6.54
CA SER A 38 -4.35 -11.59 -7.33
C SER A 38 -3.41 -12.79 -7.17
N CYS A 39 -2.09 -12.56 -7.11
CA CYS A 39 -1.10 -13.60 -6.83
C CYS A 39 -1.31 -14.20 -5.43
N PHE A 40 -1.51 -13.38 -4.40
CA PHE A 40 -1.78 -13.89 -3.05
C PHE A 40 -3.16 -14.53 -2.92
N ALA A 41 -4.15 -14.10 -3.71
CA ALA A 41 -5.44 -14.77 -3.79
C ALA A 41 -5.28 -16.19 -4.36
N ALA A 42 -4.49 -16.36 -5.42
CA ALA A 42 -4.29 -17.65 -6.08
C ALA A 42 -3.34 -18.59 -5.31
N PHE A 43 -2.26 -18.05 -4.74
CA PHE A 43 -1.13 -18.83 -4.24
C PHE A 43 -0.70 -18.47 -2.81
N GLY A 44 -1.33 -17.50 -2.16
CA GLY A 44 -0.82 -16.90 -0.93
C GLY A 44 -0.60 -17.91 0.19
N GLN A 45 -1.55 -18.82 0.42
CA GLN A 45 -1.42 -19.83 1.46
C GLN A 45 -0.26 -20.81 1.18
N GLN A 46 -0.10 -21.22 -0.08
CA GLN A 46 0.95 -22.13 -0.53
C GLN A 46 2.33 -21.47 -0.43
N ILE A 47 2.45 -20.21 -0.84
CA ILE A 47 3.68 -19.42 -0.71
C ILE A 47 4.09 -19.31 0.76
N LEU A 48 3.16 -18.89 1.63
CA LEU A 48 3.44 -18.74 3.06
C LEU A 48 3.84 -20.07 3.70
N LYS A 49 3.13 -21.16 3.40
CA LYS A 49 3.44 -22.49 3.91
C LYS A 49 4.79 -23.01 3.42
N TYR A 50 5.11 -22.81 2.14
CA TYR A 50 6.39 -23.24 1.55
C TYR A 50 7.58 -22.52 2.17
N LEU A 51 7.45 -21.20 2.40
CA LEU A 51 8.50 -20.38 3.00
C LEU A 51 8.56 -20.49 4.53
N GLY A 52 7.60 -21.16 5.17
CA GLY A 52 7.49 -21.20 6.63
C GLY A 52 7.18 -19.82 7.25
N ILE A 53 6.56 -18.92 6.49
CA ILE A 53 6.27 -17.55 6.91
C ILE A 53 4.85 -17.48 7.46
N THR A 54 4.68 -16.87 8.63
CA THR A 54 3.37 -16.62 9.22
C THR A 54 2.80 -15.28 8.72
N VAL A 55 1.48 -15.14 8.77
CA VAL A 55 0.81 -13.86 8.47
C VAL A 55 1.36 -12.71 9.34
N PRO A 56 1.52 -12.87 10.67
CA PRO A 56 2.15 -11.86 11.51
C PRO A 56 3.56 -11.45 11.03
N ALA A 57 4.38 -12.41 10.57
CA ALA A 57 5.71 -12.08 10.03
C ALA A 57 5.64 -11.12 8.83
N LEU A 58 4.69 -11.37 7.93
CA LEU A 58 4.44 -10.51 6.77
C LEU A 58 3.96 -9.12 7.21
N GLU A 59 3.05 -9.05 8.19
CA GLU A 59 2.58 -7.79 8.79
C GLU A 59 3.71 -6.98 9.41
N GLY A 60 4.53 -7.60 10.26
CA GLY A 60 5.65 -6.93 10.91
C GLY A 60 6.68 -6.40 9.91
N SER A 61 7.02 -7.19 8.89
CA SER A 61 7.97 -6.79 7.84
C SER A 61 7.44 -5.61 7.00
N GLY A 62 6.15 -5.64 6.62
CA GLY A 62 5.50 -4.52 5.95
C GLY A 62 5.46 -3.26 6.81
N GLY A 63 5.19 -3.40 8.11
CA GLY A 63 5.24 -2.31 9.08
C GLY A 63 6.62 -1.67 9.17
N LEU A 64 7.69 -2.47 9.23
CA LEU A 64 9.07 -1.96 9.24
C LEU A 64 9.41 -1.15 7.98
N LEU A 65 9.02 -1.65 6.80
CA LEU A 65 9.23 -0.92 5.56
C LEU A 65 8.49 0.42 5.58
N LEU A 66 7.20 0.42 5.95
CA LEU A 66 6.41 1.65 6.06
C LEU A 66 6.98 2.64 7.08
N LEU A 67 7.56 2.16 8.18
CA LEU A 67 8.22 3.01 9.17
C LEU A 67 9.43 3.72 8.58
N LEU A 68 10.25 3.02 7.80
CA LEU A 68 11.41 3.64 7.12
C LEU A 68 10.97 4.79 6.20
N ILE A 69 9.94 4.54 5.39
CA ILE A 69 9.39 5.56 4.48
C ILE A 69 8.77 6.72 5.26
N ALA A 70 8.05 6.42 6.34
CA ALA A 70 7.47 7.46 7.18
C ALA A 70 8.56 8.38 7.76
N LEU A 71 9.67 7.81 8.22
CA LEU A 71 10.82 8.57 8.72
C LEU A 71 11.48 9.40 7.60
N GLU A 72 11.59 8.90 6.37
CA GLU A 72 12.07 9.68 5.23
C GLU A 72 11.17 10.89 4.93
N LEU A 73 9.84 10.69 4.96
CA LEU A 73 8.85 11.75 4.77
C LEU A 73 8.86 12.77 5.91
N LEU A 74 9.17 12.36 7.14
CA LEU A 74 9.25 13.24 8.32
C LEU A 74 10.58 13.99 8.44
N THR A 75 11.67 13.40 7.98
CA THR A 75 13.01 14.01 8.01
C THR A 75 13.28 14.89 6.79
N GLY A 76 12.50 14.76 5.71
CA GLY A 76 12.66 15.55 4.49
C GLY A 76 13.69 14.95 3.52
N ARG A 77 14.20 13.76 3.82
CA ARG A 77 15.09 13.00 2.94
C ARG A 77 14.38 12.50 1.67
N ALA A 78 13.05 12.47 1.66
CA ALA A 78 12.27 12.19 0.46
C ALA A 78 12.44 13.25 -0.64
N ASP A 79 12.87 14.47 -0.30
CA ASP A 79 13.08 15.57 -1.25
C ASP A 79 14.53 15.60 -1.81
N GLU A 80 15.47 14.86 -1.20
CA GLU A 80 16.81 14.73 -1.76
C GLU A 80 16.77 13.78 -2.96
N PRO A 81 17.27 14.21 -4.15
CA PRO A 81 17.50 13.30 -5.27
C PRO A 81 18.71 12.44 -4.92
N SER A 82 18.55 11.53 -3.96
CA SER A 82 19.41 10.36 -3.88
C SER A 82 19.40 9.73 -5.28
N GLY A 83 20.56 9.29 -5.78
CA GLY A 83 20.74 8.75 -7.13
C GLY A 83 19.94 7.47 -7.45
N THR A 84 18.86 7.23 -6.73
CA THR A 84 17.86 6.17 -6.80
C THR A 84 16.61 6.64 -7.57
N ALA A 85 16.79 7.44 -8.63
CA ALA A 85 15.74 7.75 -9.61
C ALA A 85 15.02 6.50 -10.18
N ASP A 86 15.53 5.31 -9.87
CA ASP A 86 15.08 3.99 -10.32
C ASP A 86 14.26 3.16 -9.30
N VAL A 87 14.13 3.58 -8.04
CA VAL A 87 13.17 2.90 -7.14
C VAL A 87 11.77 3.36 -7.53
N ASN A 88 11.08 2.53 -8.30
CA ASN A 88 9.75 2.83 -8.78
C ASN A 88 8.80 2.94 -7.58
N VAL A 89 8.56 4.17 -7.12
CA VAL A 89 7.68 4.52 -6.00
C VAL A 89 6.28 3.92 -6.17
N ALA A 90 5.84 3.72 -7.42
CA ALA A 90 4.59 3.04 -7.74
C ALA A 90 4.62 1.54 -7.43
N MET A 91 5.77 0.88 -7.52
CA MET A 91 5.95 -0.50 -7.05
C MET A 91 6.13 -0.54 -5.53
N VAL A 92 7.15 0.14 -5.02
CA VAL A 92 7.44 0.22 -3.58
C VAL A 92 7.66 1.68 -3.20
N PRO A 93 6.88 2.26 -2.27
CA PRO A 93 5.92 1.58 -1.39
C PRO A 93 4.43 1.64 -1.79
N LEU A 94 4.07 2.38 -2.86
CA LEU A 94 2.66 2.62 -3.19
C LEU A 94 1.93 1.32 -3.53
N GLY A 95 2.42 0.57 -4.52
CA GLY A 95 1.84 -0.70 -4.91
C GLY A 95 1.91 -1.73 -3.79
N THR A 96 3.09 -1.85 -3.17
CA THR A 96 3.35 -2.68 -1.99
C THR A 96 4.28 -1.96 -1.03
N PRO A 97 4.01 -1.90 0.29
CA PRO A 97 2.91 -2.56 1.00
C PRO A 97 1.71 -1.62 1.27
N LEU A 98 1.65 -0.42 0.68
CA LEU A 98 0.60 0.53 1.04
C LEU A 98 -0.78 0.14 0.48
N LEU A 99 -0.86 -0.15 -0.81
CA LEU A 99 -2.09 -0.65 -1.45
C LEU A 99 -2.23 -2.15 -1.21
N ALA A 100 -1.35 -2.98 -1.76
CA ALA A 100 -1.32 -4.43 -1.48
C ALA A 100 -0.62 -4.72 -0.15
N GLY A 101 -1.19 -4.17 0.93
CA GLY A 101 -0.68 -4.35 2.27
C GLY A 101 -1.06 -5.68 2.90
N PRO A 102 -0.38 -6.05 3.99
CA PRO A 102 -0.59 -7.31 4.69
C PRO A 102 -2.06 -7.56 5.04
N GLY A 103 -2.79 -6.56 5.58
CA GLY A 103 -4.22 -6.73 5.88
C GLY A 103 -5.08 -7.04 4.65
N ALA A 104 -4.75 -6.47 3.48
CA ALA A 104 -5.45 -6.79 2.23
C ALA A 104 -5.09 -8.19 1.70
N ILE A 105 -3.81 -8.58 1.83
CA ILE A 105 -3.33 -9.92 1.51
C ILE A 105 -4.01 -10.98 2.39
N VAL A 106 -4.09 -10.75 3.69
CA VAL A 106 -4.72 -11.66 4.64
C VAL A 106 -6.21 -11.78 4.36
N ALA A 107 -6.90 -10.65 4.14
CA ALA A 107 -8.31 -10.66 3.79
C ALA A 107 -8.58 -11.50 2.54
N VAL A 108 -7.79 -11.32 1.47
CA VAL A 108 -8.01 -12.07 0.23
C VAL A 108 -7.74 -13.57 0.41
N ILE A 109 -6.71 -13.96 1.16
CA ILE A 109 -6.44 -15.37 1.47
C ILE A 109 -7.62 -15.98 2.23
N LEU A 110 -8.16 -15.28 3.24
CA LEU A 110 -9.30 -15.76 4.03
C LEU A 110 -10.59 -15.85 3.20
N PHE A 111 -10.83 -14.90 2.29
CA PHE A 111 -12.00 -14.96 1.40
C PHE A 111 -11.89 -16.11 0.39
N VAL A 112 -10.70 -16.34 -0.16
CA VAL A 112 -10.47 -17.46 -1.09
C VAL A 112 -10.71 -18.81 -0.39
N GLN A 113 -10.33 -18.95 0.88
CA GLN A 113 -10.60 -20.18 1.65
C GLN A 113 -12.09 -20.47 1.87
N ARG A 114 -12.97 -19.47 1.72
CA ARG A 114 -14.43 -19.61 1.87
C ARG A 114 -15.14 -19.89 0.54
N ILE A 115 -14.40 -20.04 -0.56
CA ILE A 115 -14.99 -20.34 -1.86
C ILE A 115 -15.42 -21.81 -1.87
N HIS A 116 -16.73 -22.04 -1.89
CA HIS A 116 -17.32 -23.39 -2.01
C HIS A 116 -18.10 -23.58 -3.31
N SER A 117 -18.39 -22.48 -4.02
CA SER A 117 -19.12 -22.49 -5.29
C SER A 117 -18.47 -21.59 -6.34
N ALA A 118 -18.84 -21.79 -7.61
CA ALA A 118 -18.45 -20.89 -8.70
C ALA A 118 -18.96 -19.45 -8.49
N GLY A 119 -20.09 -19.29 -7.79
CA GLY A 119 -20.63 -17.97 -7.43
C GLY A 119 -19.71 -17.22 -6.47
N ASP A 120 -19.17 -17.90 -5.46
CA ASP A 120 -18.24 -17.31 -4.49
C ASP A 120 -16.94 -16.87 -5.17
N PHE A 121 -16.45 -17.68 -6.11
CA PHE A 121 -15.27 -17.33 -6.91
C PHE A 121 -15.49 -16.05 -7.70
N VAL A 122 -16.62 -15.94 -8.41
CA VAL A 122 -16.97 -14.73 -9.17
C VAL A 122 -17.13 -13.53 -8.24
N ALA A 123 -17.72 -13.71 -7.06
CA ALA A 123 -17.89 -12.65 -6.07
C ALA A 123 -16.53 -12.11 -5.57
N VAL A 124 -15.58 -12.99 -5.22
CA VAL A 124 -14.24 -12.59 -4.77
C VAL A 124 -13.47 -11.91 -5.89
N ALA A 125 -13.49 -12.47 -7.11
CA ALA A 125 -12.84 -11.85 -8.27
C ALA A 125 -13.42 -10.46 -8.59
N ALA A 126 -14.75 -10.34 -8.56
CA ALA A 126 -15.43 -9.05 -8.75
C ALA A 126 -15.06 -8.05 -7.65
N ALA A 127 -14.99 -8.47 -6.38
CA ALA A 127 -14.60 -7.62 -5.26
C ALA A 127 -13.17 -7.09 -5.40
N ILE A 128 -12.22 -7.94 -5.82
CA ILE A 128 -10.84 -7.53 -6.11
C ILE A 128 -10.83 -6.48 -7.22
N LEU A 129 -11.50 -6.73 -8.35
CA LEU A 129 -11.54 -5.81 -9.48
C LEU A 129 -12.21 -4.47 -9.14
N LEU A 130 -13.37 -4.51 -8.48
CA LEU A 130 -14.11 -3.31 -8.05
C LEU A 130 -13.28 -2.47 -7.07
N THR A 131 -12.63 -3.11 -6.10
CA THR A 131 -11.78 -2.39 -5.13
C THR A 131 -10.61 -1.69 -5.84
N HIS A 132 -9.95 -2.36 -6.78
CA HIS A 132 -8.86 -1.75 -7.55
C HIS A 132 -9.34 -0.65 -8.50
N LEU A 133 -10.55 -0.77 -9.04
CA LEU A 133 -11.18 0.30 -9.81
C LEU A 133 -11.41 1.54 -8.93
N VAL A 134 -11.91 1.36 -7.70
CA VAL A 134 -12.09 2.45 -6.73
C VAL A 134 -10.75 3.08 -6.38
N ILE A 135 -9.71 2.29 -6.11
CA ILE A 135 -8.35 2.79 -5.84
C ILE A 135 -7.85 3.65 -7.00
N TRP A 136 -7.97 3.12 -8.21
CA TRP A 136 -7.53 3.82 -9.41
C TRP A 136 -8.30 5.13 -9.63
N LEU A 137 -9.63 5.15 -9.42
CA LEU A 137 -10.44 6.36 -9.51
C LEU A 137 -10.01 7.38 -8.46
N THR A 138 -9.88 6.98 -7.20
CA THR A 138 -9.47 7.86 -6.09
C THR A 138 -8.10 8.48 -6.34
N MET A 139 -7.11 7.69 -6.75
CA MET A 139 -5.77 8.17 -7.12
C MET A 139 -5.80 9.08 -8.36
N ARG A 140 -6.66 8.79 -9.34
CA ARG A 140 -6.79 9.63 -10.55
C ARG A 140 -7.41 11.00 -10.23
N PHE A 141 -8.39 11.04 -9.34
CA PHE A 141 -9.03 12.28 -8.92
C PHE A 141 -8.18 13.06 -7.90
N SER A 142 -7.35 12.40 -7.09
CA SER A 142 -6.45 13.09 -6.15
C SER A 142 -5.44 14.01 -6.83
N VAL A 143 -5.05 13.73 -8.08
CA VAL A 143 -4.20 14.61 -8.89
C VAL A 143 -4.83 16.01 -9.10
N HIS A 144 -6.16 16.14 -8.98
CA HIS A 144 -6.84 17.43 -9.06
C HIS A 144 -6.79 18.21 -7.75
N ILE A 145 -6.74 17.52 -6.60
CA ILE A 145 -6.69 18.13 -5.27
C ILE A 145 -5.42 19.00 -5.10
N ILE A 146 -4.29 18.57 -5.67
CA ILE A 146 -3.04 19.34 -5.60
C ILE A 146 -3.11 20.70 -6.31
N ARG A 147 -3.98 20.93 -7.30
CA ARG A 147 -4.03 22.27 -7.94
C ARG A 147 -4.44 23.38 -6.96
N VAL A 148 -5.05 23.00 -5.83
CA VAL A 148 -5.45 23.92 -4.76
C VAL A 148 -4.30 24.10 -3.74
N ILE A 149 -3.37 23.13 -3.67
CA ILE A 149 -2.30 23.07 -2.68
C ILE A 149 -1.01 23.64 -3.29
N LYS A 150 -0.68 24.89 -2.93
CA LYS A 150 0.60 25.54 -3.28
C LYS A 150 1.80 24.81 -2.63
N ASP A 151 3.03 25.14 -3.03
CA ASP A 151 4.24 24.47 -2.57
C ASP A 151 4.35 24.31 -1.04
N SER A 152 3.99 25.34 -0.26
CA SER A 152 3.96 25.25 1.22
C SER A 152 2.97 24.23 1.77
N GLY A 153 1.85 24.01 1.07
CA GLY A 153 0.86 23.00 1.43
C GLY A 153 1.32 21.59 1.07
N VAL A 154 2.19 21.43 0.06
CA VAL A 154 2.79 20.12 -0.27
C VAL A 154 3.66 19.65 0.89
N THR A 155 4.51 20.52 1.43
CA THR A 155 5.35 20.18 2.59
C THR A 155 4.50 19.76 3.80
N LEU A 156 3.43 20.51 4.10
CA LEU A 156 2.52 20.16 5.20
C LEU A 156 1.85 18.79 4.99
N VAL A 157 1.32 18.54 3.78
CA VAL A 157 0.70 17.25 3.43
C VAL A 157 1.71 16.11 3.53
N THR A 158 2.95 16.31 3.09
CA THR A 158 4.04 15.33 3.22
C THR A 158 4.33 15.00 4.68
N ARG A 159 4.40 16.00 5.57
CA ARG A 159 4.62 15.77 7.01
C ARG A 159 3.45 15.04 7.65
N ILE A 160 2.21 15.43 7.35
CA ILE A 160 1.00 14.75 7.86
C ILE A 160 0.95 13.29 7.37
N ALA A 161 1.22 13.06 6.08
CA ALA A 161 1.29 11.72 5.52
C ALA A 161 2.37 10.86 6.20
N GLY A 162 3.55 11.43 6.47
CA GLY A 162 4.61 10.77 7.23
C GLY A 162 4.16 10.38 8.64
N LEU A 163 3.48 11.28 9.36
CA LEU A 163 2.94 10.99 10.69
C LEU A 163 1.91 9.85 10.67
N LEU A 164 0.97 9.89 9.72
CA LEU A 164 -0.05 8.84 9.54
C LEU A 164 0.59 7.50 9.17
N LEU A 165 1.57 7.51 8.27
CA LEU A 165 2.27 6.29 7.85
C LEU A 165 3.07 5.67 9.01
N ALA A 166 3.73 6.51 9.82
CA ALA A 166 4.42 6.05 11.03
C ALA A 166 3.44 5.40 12.02
N ALA A 167 2.25 6.00 12.22
CA ALA A 167 1.23 5.43 13.09
C ALA A 167 0.76 4.05 12.60
N ILE A 168 0.46 3.92 11.31
CA ILE A 168 0.07 2.65 10.68
C ILE A 168 1.19 1.61 10.84
N ALA A 169 2.43 2.01 10.57
CA ALA A 169 3.60 1.14 10.68
C ALA A 169 3.80 0.61 12.11
N VAL A 170 3.73 1.49 13.10
CA VAL A 170 3.85 1.11 14.53
C VAL A 170 2.72 0.16 14.93
N GLN A 171 1.48 0.42 14.48
CA GLN A 171 0.35 -0.47 14.74
C GLN A 171 0.59 -1.87 14.16
N MET A 172 1.02 -1.96 12.90
CA MET A 172 1.31 -3.25 12.25
C MET A 172 2.43 -4.02 12.96
N ILE A 173 3.49 -3.34 13.40
CA ILE A 173 4.60 -3.97 14.14
C ILE A 173 4.11 -4.48 15.49
N ALA A 174 3.30 -3.69 16.22
CA ALA A 174 2.76 -4.07 17.52
C ALA A 174 1.80 -5.26 17.42
N GLU A 175 0.87 -5.24 16.46
CA GLU A 175 -0.07 -6.33 16.20
C GLU A 175 0.68 -7.62 15.84
N SER A 176 1.69 -7.53 14.97
CA SER A 176 2.59 -8.63 14.64
C SER A 176 3.28 -9.19 15.90
N ALA A 177 3.88 -8.33 16.72
CA ALA A 177 4.60 -8.75 17.93
C ALA A 177 3.68 -9.45 18.95
N ILE A 178 2.47 -8.92 19.16
CA ILE A 178 1.46 -9.53 20.03
C ILE A 178 1.03 -10.89 19.47
N ALA A 179 0.83 -10.99 18.15
CA ALA A 179 0.45 -12.25 17.52
C ALA A 179 1.54 -13.32 17.68
N PHE A 180 2.82 -12.96 17.59
CA PHE A 180 3.92 -13.88 17.91
C PHE A 180 3.91 -14.30 19.38
N ALA A 181 3.72 -13.35 20.31
CA ALA A 181 3.71 -13.64 21.74
C ALA A 181 2.54 -14.55 22.19
N LYS A 182 1.44 -14.60 21.44
CA LYS A 182 0.32 -15.52 21.70
C LYS A 182 0.53 -16.93 21.14
N VAL A 183 1.44 -17.09 20.20
CA VAL A 183 1.71 -18.35 19.49
C VAL A 183 2.94 -19.07 20.08
N ALA A 184 3.83 -18.34 20.76
CA ALA A 184 4.97 -18.86 21.52
C ALA A 184 4.57 -19.28 22.94
#